data_AF-A0A250G463-F1
#
_entry.id   AF-A0A250G463-F1
#
_cell.length_a   1.000
_cell.length_b   1.000
_cell.length_c   1.000
_cell.angle_alpha   90.00
_cell.angle_beta   90.00
_cell.angle_gamma   90.00
#
_symmetry.space_group_name_H-M   'P 1'
#
loop_
_entity.id
_entity.type
_entity.pdbx_description
1 polymer ?
#
loop_
_entity_poly.entity_id
_entity_poly.type
_entity_poly.pdbx_seq_one_letter_code
_entity_poly.pdbx_strand_id
1 'polypeptide(L)'
;MRNGAVVEPDEVLKMRKSTDKLADDLRKTSKELINSTEQLNNNGFQDANFDRLYQVITENKKHLEELDKVMLDFSKYLKFIEENIRELIEGDPFKKSNITVR
;
A
#
# COMPACT_ATOMS: atom_id res chain seq x y z
N MET A 1 -8.87 -31.04 -13.94
CA MET A 1 -8.68 -29.77 -14.67
C MET A 1 -8.29 -28.72 -13.66
N ARG A 2 -7.08 -28.13 -13.75
CA ARG A 2 -6.68 -27.02 -12.86
C ARG A 2 -7.15 -25.74 -13.54
N ASN A 3 -8.18 -25.10 -12.99
CA ASN A 3 -8.55 -23.74 -13.38
C ASN A 3 -7.48 -22.79 -12.82
N GLY A 4 -6.46 -22.47 -13.63
CA GLY A 4 -5.53 -21.40 -13.29
C GLY A 4 -6.27 -20.07 -13.34
N ALA A 5 -6.21 -19.28 -12.26
CA ALA A 5 -6.73 -17.92 -12.27
C ALA A 5 -5.93 -17.11 -13.30
N VAL A 6 -6.61 -16.60 -14.33
CA VAL A 6 -6.02 -15.64 -15.28
C VAL A 6 -6.11 -14.28 -14.60
N VAL A 7 -4.97 -13.65 -14.36
CA VAL A 7 -4.90 -12.28 -13.84
C VAL A 7 -4.62 -11.36 -15.01
N GLU A 8 -5.50 -10.39 -15.26
CA GLU A 8 -5.33 -9.44 -16.35
C GLU A 8 -4.47 -8.22 -15.92
N PRO A 9 -3.66 -7.62 -16.81
CA PRO A 9 -2.85 -6.44 -16.47
C PRO A 9 -3.67 -5.29 -15.89
N ASP A 10 -4.89 -5.09 -16.38
CA ASP A 10 -5.77 -4.02 -15.93
C ASP A 10 -6.30 -4.27 -14.51
N GLU A 11 -6.44 -5.53 -14.08
CA GLU A 11 -6.78 -5.87 -12.70
C GLU A 11 -5.62 -5.55 -11.77
N VAL A 12 -4.38 -5.89 -12.16
CA VAL A 12 -3.17 -5.56 -11.39
C VAL A 12 -2.97 -4.05 -11.31
N LEU A 13 -3.19 -3.32 -12.41
CA LEU A 13 -3.13 -1.87 -12.45
C LEU A 13 -4.16 -1.24 -11.49
N LYS A 14 -5.40 -1.76 -11.46
CA LYS A 14 -6.42 -1.31 -10.50
C LYS A 14 -5.98 -1.57 -9.07
N MET A 15 -5.48 -2.77 -8.76
CA MET A 15 -4.98 -3.11 -7.42
C MET A 15 -3.83 -2.20 -6.99
N ARG A 16 -2.89 -1.89 -7.90
CA ARG A 16 -1.80 -0.95 -7.61
C ARG A 16 -2.34 0.43 -7.28
N LYS A 17 -3.22 0.99 -8.13
CA LYS A 17 -3.82 2.31 -7.88
C LYS A 17 -4.58 2.37 -6.55
N SER A 18 -5.32 1.32 -6.20
CA SER A 18 -6.01 1.23 -4.91
C SER A 18 -5.04 1.15 -3.73
N THR A 19 -3.93 0.42 -3.89
CA THR A 19 -2.85 0.32 -2.88
C THR A 19 -2.16 1.66 -2.69
N ASP A 20 -1.78 2.34 -3.78
CA ASP A 20 -1.14 3.66 -3.75
C ASP A 20 -2.03 4.69 -3.05
N LYS A 21 -3.32 4.72 -3.40
CA LYS A 21 -4.29 5.61 -2.75
C LYS A 21 -4.41 5.33 -1.26
N LEU A 22 -4.51 4.05 -0.87
CA LEU A 22 -4.60 3.68 0.54
C LEU A 22 -3.33 4.06 1.32
N ALA A 23 -2.16 3.89 0.71
CA ALA A 23 -0.89 4.28 1.31
C ALA A 23 -0.83 5.80 1.53
N ASP A 24 -1.24 6.59 0.55
CA ASP A 24 -1.28 8.05 0.65
C ASP A 24 -2.28 8.52 1.72
N ASP A 25 -3.48 7.93 1.75
CA ASP A 25 -4.50 8.24 2.76
C ASP A 25 -3.99 7.92 4.18
N LEU A 26 -3.38 6.74 4.38
CA LEU A 26 -2.78 6.34 5.65
C LEU A 26 -1.64 7.27 6.08
N ARG A 27 -0.75 7.64 5.15
CA ARG A 27 0.36 8.56 5.41
C ARG A 27 -0.16 9.95 5.80
N LYS A 28 -1.21 10.45 5.14
CA LYS A 28 -1.81 11.74 5.48
C LYS A 28 -2.46 11.70 6.87
N THR A 29 -3.30 10.71 7.13
CA THR A 29 -4.02 10.58 8.42
C THR A 29 -3.06 10.35 9.58
N SER A 30 -2.04 9.50 9.42
CA SER A 30 -1.02 9.29 10.46
C SER A 30 -0.24 10.56 10.78
N LYS A 31 0.18 11.30 9.77
CA LYS A 31 0.88 12.58 9.94
C LYS A 31 0.02 13.61 10.65
N GLU A 32 -1.26 13.72 10.28
CA GLU A 32 -2.21 14.62 10.93
C GLU A 32 -2.41 14.25 12.41
N LEU A 33 -2.65 12.97 12.71
CA LEU A 33 -2.80 12.47 14.07
C LEU A 33 -1.57 12.78 14.96
N ILE A 34 -0.38 12.48 14.46
CA ILE A 34 0.88 12.74 15.17
C ILE A 34 1.06 14.22 15.41
N ASN A 35 0.90 15.05 14.37
CA ASN A 35 1.07 16.50 14.47
C ASN A 35 0.08 17.12 15.47
N SER A 36 -1.21 16.74 15.41
CA SER A 36 -2.22 17.24 16.36
C SER A 36 -1.89 16.84 17.79
N THR A 37 -1.40 15.62 18.00
CA THR A 37 -1.01 15.12 19.32
C THR A 37 0.24 15.83 19.86
N GLU A 38 1.25 16.03 19.02
CA GLU A 38 2.46 16.80 19.36
C GLU A 38 2.11 18.27 19.67
N GLN A 39 1.19 18.89 18.92
CA GLN A 39 0.72 20.25 19.19
C GLN A 39 0.01 20.36 20.54
N LEU A 40 -0.88 19.42 20.88
CA LEU A 40 -1.55 19.40 22.19
C LEU A 40 -0.53 19.30 23.34
N ASN A 41 0.46 18.41 23.20
CA ASN A 41 1.54 18.26 24.17
C ASN A 41 2.37 19.54 24.32
N ASN A 42 2.76 20.14 23.20
CA ASN A 42 3.57 21.38 23.18
C ASN A 42 2.81 22.60 23.71
N ASN A 43 1.48 22.60 23.64
CA ASN A 43 0.62 23.63 24.23
C ASN A 43 0.37 23.42 25.74
N GLY A 44 1.03 22.44 26.36
CA GLY A 44 0.96 22.21 27.80
C GLY A 44 -0.32 21.49 28.26
N PHE A 45 -0.96 20.73 27.37
CA PHE A 45 -2.08 19.87 27.77
C PHE A 45 -1.56 18.77 28.70
N GLN A 46 -1.88 18.85 30.00
CA GLN A 46 -1.45 17.90 31.02
C GLN A 46 -2.67 17.19 31.61
N ASP A 47 -2.89 15.95 31.16
CA ASP A 47 -3.92 15.03 31.65
C ASP A 47 -3.33 13.61 31.65
N ALA A 48 -3.56 12.83 32.70
CA ALA A 48 -3.00 11.48 32.80
C ALA A 48 -3.48 10.53 31.68
N ASN A 49 -4.68 10.75 31.13
CA ASN A 49 -5.15 10.01 29.97
C ASN A 49 -4.46 10.50 28.69
N PHE A 50 -4.12 11.79 28.61
CA PHE A 50 -3.35 12.33 27.50
C PHE A 50 -1.93 11.79 27.49
N ASP A 51 -1.25 11.70 28.62
CA ASP A 51 0.10 11.11 28.69
C ASP A 51 0.11 9.68 28.13
N ARG A 52 -0.89 8.88 28.52
CA ARG A 52 -1.08 7.53 27.98
C ARG A 52 -1.37 7.54 26.48
N LEU A 53 -2.23 8.44 26.01
CA LEU A 53 -2.54 8.59 24.59
C LEU A 53 -1.31 8.99 23.78
N TYR A 54 -0.54 9.96 24.27
CA TYR A 54 0.69 10.46 23.66
C TYR A 54 1.73 9.35 23.54
N GLN A 55 1.90 8.54 24.59
CA GLN A 55 2.77 7.37 24.56
C GLN A 55 2.33 6.36 23.50
N VAL A 56 1.04 5.98 23.47
CA VAL A 56 0.50 5.03 22.48
C VAL A 56 0.70 5.55 21.04
N ILE A 57 0.49 6.84 20.80
CA ILE A 57 0.70 7.44 19.47
C ILE A 57 2.19 7.45 19.10
N THR A 58 3.06 7.74 20.06
CA THR A 58 4.52 7.72 19.85
C THR A 58 5.03 6.30 19.55
N GLU A 59 4.53 5.29 20.26
CA GLU A 59 4.86 3.88 19.99
C GLU A 59 4.34 3.45 18.61
N ASN A 60 3.11 3.82 18.26
CA ASN A 60 2.50 3.51 16.98
C ASN A 60 3.15 4.24 15.80
N LYS A 61 3.84 5.37 16.02
CA LYS A 61 4.55 6.10 14.95
C LYS A 61 5.51 5.19 14.18
N LYS A 62 6.29 4.38 14.90
CA LYS A 62 7.21 3.42 14.28
C LYS A 62 6.47 2.37 13.43
N HIS A 63 5.35 1.86 13.94
CA HIS A 63 4.53 0.90 13.20
C HIS A 63 3.89 1.51 11.94
N LEU A 64 3.51 2.79 12.00
CA LEU A 64 2.99 3.53 10.84
C LEU A 64 4.08 3.75 9.78
N GLU A 65 5.31 4.05 10.18
CA GLU A 65 6.47 4.14 9.27
C GLU A 65 6.82 2.78 8.64
N GLU A 66 6.71 1.68 9.39
CA GLU A 66 6.89 0.32 8.89
C GLU A 66 5.79 -0.05 7.89
N LEU A 67 4.53 0.27 8.20
CA LEU A 67 3.40 0.04 7.30
C LEU A 67 3.55 0.81 5.98
N ASP A 68 4.00 2.06 6.04
CA ASP A 68 4.28 2.88 4.84
C ASP A 68 5.33 2.24 3.94
N LYS A 69 6.39 1.67 4.52
CA LYS A 69 7.42 0.92 3.78
C LYS A 69 6.85 -0.33 3.13
N VAL A 70 6.07 -1.12 3.87
CA VAL A 70 5.44 -2.35 3.36
C VAL A 70 4.50 -2.02 2.20
N MET A 71 3.69 -0.98 2.31
CA MET A 71 2.78 -0.54 1.26
C MET A 71 3.54 -0.08 0.00
N LEU A 72 4.65 0.64 0.17
CA LEU A 72 5.50 1.06 -0.92
C LEU A 72 6.13 -0.14 -1.65
N ASP A 73 6.65 -1.12 -0.90
CA ASP A 73 7.26 -2.31 -1.49
C ASP A 73 6.22 -3.20 -2.17
N PHE A 74 5.01 -3.30 -1.59
CA PHE A 74 3.91 -3.99 -2.23
C PHE A 74 3.46 -3.31 -3.53
N SER A 75 3.41 -1.98 -3.58
CA SER A 75 3.13 -1.23 -4.81
C SER A 75 4.20 -1.47 -5.90
N LYS A 76 5.48 -1.47 -5.53
CA LYS A 76 6.58 -1.83 -6.46
C LYS A 76 6.41 -3.24 -7.01
N TYR A 77 6.03 -4.19 -6.14
CA TYR A 77 5.81 -5.57 -6.55
C TYR A 77 4.61 -5.71 -7.51
N LEU A 78 3.51 -4.99 -7.25
CA LEU A 78 2.36 -4.94 -8.17
C LEU A 78 2.74 -4.33 -9.52
N LYS A 79 3.57 -3.28 -9.53
CA LYS A 79 4.12 -2.71 -10.76
C LYS A 79 4.95 -3.72 -11.54
N PHE A 80 5.84 -4.45 -10.87
CA PHE A 80 6.64 -5.50 -11.48
C PHE A 80 5.75 -6.60 -12.09
N ILE A 81 4.71 -7.06 -11.37
CA ILE A 81 3.75 -8.03 -11.92
C ILE A 81 3.04 -7.46 -13.15
N GLU A 82 2.55 -6.22 -13.07
CA GLU A 82 1.87 -5.56 -14.20
C GLU A 82 2.75 -5.56 -15.46
N GLU A 83 4.01 -5.15 -15.32
CA GLU A 83 4.98 -5.09 -16.43
C GLU A 83 5.24 -6.49 -17.02
N ASN A 84 5.45 -7.51 -16.20
CA ASN A 84 5.66 -8.88 -16.68
C ASN A 84 4.43 -9.45 -17.42
N ILE A 85 3.22 -9.20 -16.92
CA ILE A 85 2.01 -9.68 -17.60
C ILE A 85 1.83 -8.94 -18.94
N ARG A 86 2.13 -7.63 -19.01
CA ARG A 86 2.10 -6.87 -20.26
C ARG A 86 3.13 -7.41 -21.26
N GLU A 87 4.37 -7.65 -20.85
CA GLU A 87 5.40 -8.23 -21.70
C GLU A 87 5.03 -9.63 -22.21
N LEU A 88 4.41 -10.48 -21.39
CA LEU A 88 3.87 -11.79 -21.82
C LEU A 88 2.70 -11.66 -22.80
N ILE A 89 2.03 -10.51 -22.86
CA ILE A 89 0.95 -10.23 -23.83
C ILE A 89 1.51 -9.63 -25.12
N GLU A 90 2.45 -8.70 -25.01
CA GLU A 90 2.99 -7.92 -26.13
C GLU A 90 4.17 -8.63 -26.83
N GLY A 91 4.96 -9.42 -26.08
CA GLY A 91 6.12 -10.16 -26.57
C GLY A 91 5.80 -11.52 -27.19
N ASP A 92 4.52 -11.87 -27.35
CA ASP A 92 4.09 -13.15 -27.90
C ASP A 92 3.66 -13.03 -29.38
N PRO A 93 4.50 -13.46 -30.35
CA PRO A 93 4.13 -13.44 -31.77
C PRO A 93 2.95 -14.39 -32.11
N PHE A 94 2.47 -15.20 -31.16
CA PHE A 94 1.37 -16.15 -31.36
C PHE A 94 0.03 -15.73 -30.74
N LYS A 95 -0.10 -14.54 -30.12
CA LYS A 95 -1.40 -13.98 -29.66
C LYS A 95 -2.32 -13.45 -30.77
N LYS A 96 -2.21 -13.98 -31.99
CA LYS A 96 -3.37 -14.10 -32.92
C LYS A 96 -4.10 -15.45 -32.80
N SER A 97 -3.63 -16.39 -31.97
CA SER A 97 -4.23 -17.73 -31.86
C SER A 97 -4.10 -18.26 -30.42
N ASN A 98 -5.22 -18.30 -29.71
CA ASN A 98 -5.53 -19.08 -28.50
C ASN A 98 -4.35 -19.74 -27.77
N ILE A 99 -3.98 -19.22 -26.60
CA ILE A 99 -2.96 -19.83 -25.75
C ILE A 99 -3.62 -20.54 -24.58
N THR A 100 -3.38 -21.85 -24.49
CA THR A 100 -3.59 -22.68 -23.31
C THR A 100 -2.21 -23.04 -22.75
N VAL A 101 -1.96 -22.76 -21.47
CA VAL A 101 -0.69 -23.08 -20.79
C VAL A 101 -0.81 -24.40 -20.04
N ARG A 102 0.15 -25.31 -20.22
CA ARG A 102 0.22 -26.65 -19.59
C ARG A 102 0.87 -26.60 -18.21
#